data_AF-A0A8B3C9X2-F1
#
_entry.id   AF-A0A8B3C9X2-F1
#
_cell.length_a   1.000
_cell.length_b   1.000
_cell.length_c   1.000
_cell.angle_alpha   90.00
_cell.angle_beta   90.00
_cell.angle_gamma   90.00
#
_symmetry.space_group_name_H-M   'P 1'
#
loop_
_entity.id
_entity.type
_entity.pdbx_description
1 polymer ?
#
loop_
_entity_poly.entity_id
_entity_poly.type
_entity_poly.pdbx_seq_one_letter_code
_entity_poly.pdbx_strand_id
1 'polypeptide(L)'
;MSVRKILLSVICLSCFLSAHAGQRADSVRIYYRTGYRYVEPLYRDNGMQLARFTESVRRALRDRTIECIVVRSGASPDGANRANELLSERRADSLVSYIVRHTDVPASLIDRQAAGIAWDELRAQVAASGMPYRDEVLDV
;
A
#
# COMPACT_ATOMS: atom_id res chain seq x y z
N MET A 1 45.88 -29.26 36.13
CA MET A 1 45.42 -28.03 35.43
C MET A 1 44.95 -28.42 34.04
N SER A 2 43.66 -28.27 33.76
CA SER A 2 43.09 -28.48 32.43
C SER A 2 42.13 -27.32 32.16
N VAL A 3 42.49 -26.46 31.20
CA VAL A 3 41.72 -25.29 30.81
C VAL A 3 40.67 -25.76 29.80
N ARG A 4 39.40 -25.83 30.21
CA ARG A 4 38.29 -25.99 29.27
C ARG A 4 37.96 -24.63 28.67
N LYS A 5 38.35 -24.44 27.40
CA LYS A 5 37.90 -23.35 26.56
C LYS A 5 36.45 -23.63 26.16
N ILE A 6 35.53 -22.73 26.53
CA ILE A 6 34.15 -22.73 26.02
C ILE A 6 34.01 -21.45 25.20
N LEU A 7 33.78 -21.60 23.91
CA LEU A 7 33.43 -20.53 22.99
C LEU A 7 32.25 -21.00 22.13
N LEU A 8 31.45 -20.02 21.67
CA LEU A 8 30.24 -20.06 20.82
C LEU A 8 28.91 -20.17 21.57
N SER A 9 27.85 -19.42 21.24
CA SER A 9 27.66 -18.24 20.38
C SER A 9 26.19 -17.74 20.55
N VAL A 10 25.97 -16.45 20.26
CA VAL A 10 24.72 -15.77 19.81
C VAL A 10 23.40 -15.98 20.58
N ILE A 11 22.83 -14.88 21.11
CA ILE A 11 21.54 -14.32 20.64
C ILE A 11 21.68 -12.81 20.74
N CYS A 12 21.78 -12.19 19.56
CA CYS A 12 21.63 -10.76 19.37
C CYS A 12 20.20 -10.42 19.81
N LEU A 13 20.05 -9.70 20.91
CA LEU A 13 18.76 -9.18 21.34
C LEU A 13 18.40 -8.01 20.41
N SER A 14 18.09 -8.34 19.15
CA SER A 14 17.29 -7.48 18.30
C SER A 14 15.91 -7.43 18.96
N CYS A 15 15.72 -6.46 19.85
CA CYS A 15 14.39 -6.01 20.19
C CYS A 15 13.67 -5.82 18.87
N PHE A 16 12.68 -6.68 18.64
CA PHE A 16 11.72 -6.55 17.58
C PHE A 16 11.20 -5.12 17.65
N LEU A 17 11.74 -4.27 16.77
CA LEU A 17 11.03 -3.10 16.34
C LEU A 17 9.77 -3.71 15.74
N SER A 18 8.69 -3.69 16.50
CA SER A 18 7.36 -3.81 15.95
C SER A 18 7.31 -2.74 14.87
N ALA A 19 7.59 -3.13 13.63
CA ALA A 19 7.23 -2.39 12.46
C ALA A 19 5.71 -2.48 12.41
N HIS A 20 5.05 -1.75 13.31
CA HIS A 20 3.84 -1.08 12.92
C HIS A 20 4.28 -0.26 11.71
N ALA A 21 3.97 -0.78 10.53
CA ALA A 21 3.87 0.02 9.34
C ALA A 21 2.70 0.99 9.59
N GLY A 22 2.92 1.91 10.52
CA GLY A 22 2.14 3.11 10.69
C GLY A 22 2.15 3.73 9.32
N GLN A 23 0.96 3.83 8.77
CA GLN A 23 0.67 4.56 7.54
C GLN A 23 1.61 5.77 7.52
N ARG A 24 2.65 5.74 6.67
CA ARG A 24 3.65 6.83 6.60
C ARG A 24 2.82 8.11 6.51
N ALA A 25 3.16 9.14 7.29
CA ALA A 25 2.35 10.35 7.41
C ALA A 25 1.95 10.97 6.05
N ASP A 26 2.72 10.67 5.00
CA ASP A 26 2.51 11.12 3.62
C ASP A 26 1.70 10.17 2.72
N SER A 27 1.13 9.09 3.24
CA SER A 27 0.31 8.16 2.45
C SER A 27 -1.14 8.65 2.30
N VAL A 28 -1.73 8.36 1.15
CA VAL A 28 -3.12 8.70 0.81
C VAL A 28 -3.84 7.50 0.24
N ARG A 29 -5.18 7.48 0.35
CA ARG A 29 -6.04 6.51 -0.31
C ARG A 29 -6.93 7.26 -1.31
N ILE A 30 -7.13 6.69 -2.48
CA ILE A 30 -8.13 7.15 -3.45
C ILE A 30 -9.13 6.03 -3.72
N TYR A 31 -10.31 6.42 -4.18
CA TYR A 31 -11.42 5.53 -4.42
C TYR A 31 -11.74 5.43 -5.91
N TYR A 32 -12.28 4.29 -6.31
CA TYR A 32 -12.77 4.05 -7.67
C TYR A 32 -14.24 3.67 -7.60
N ARG A 33 -14.98 4.00 -8.66
CA ARG A 33 -16.29 3.39 -8.90
C ARG A 33 -16.12 1.89 -9.16
N THR A 34 -17.18 1.13 -8.92
CA THR A 34 -17.24 -0.30 -9.25
C THR A 34 -16.89 -0.52 -10.72
N GLY A 35 -15.96 -1.44 -11.00
CA GLY A 35 -15.50 -1.76 -12.36
C GLY A 35 -14.68 -0.67 -13.06
N TYR A 36 -14.52 0.52 -12.48
CA TYR A 36 -13.83 1.63 -13.14
C TYR A 36 -12.33 1.63 -12.85
N ARG A 37 -11.52 2.00 -13.86
CA ARG A 37 -10.05 1.90 -13.81
C ARG A 37 -9.30 3.22 -13.78
N TYR A 38 -9.91 4.31 -14.24
CA TYR A 38 -9.21 5.59 -14.33
C TYR A 38 -9.32 6.38 -13.03
N VAL A 39 -8.28 7.16 -12.73
CA VAL A 39 -8.31 8.11 -11.62
C VAL A 39 -9.35 9.19 -11.92
N GLU A 40 -10.35 9.32 -11.05
CA GLU A 40 -11.37 10.39 -11.11
C GLU A 40 -11.16 11.34 -9.92
N PRO A 41 -10.55 12.52 -10.11
CA PRO A 41 -10.35 13.48 -9.02
C PRO A 41 -11.66 13.98 -8.39
N LEU A 42 -12.77 13.98 -9.14
CA LEU A 42 -14.08 14.42 -8.66
C LEU A 42 -14.87 13.32 -7.94
N TYR A 43 -14.38 12.09 -7.89
CA TYR A 43 -15.05 11.00 -7.19
C TYR A 43 -14.67 11.01 -5.71
N ARG A 44 -15.67 11.19 -4.83
CA ARG A 44 -15.48 11.30 -3.38
C ARG A 44 -14.47 12.40 -3.05
N ASP A 45 -13.49 12.12 -2.19
CA ASP A 45 -12.45 13.03 -1.74
C ASP A 45 -11.13 12.88 -2.53
N ASN A 46 -11.13 12.14 -3.65
CA ASN A 46 -9.92 11.85 -4.43
C ASN A 46 -9.11 13.09 -4.77
N GLY A 47 -9.75 14.17 -5.22
CA GLY A 47 -9.06 15.40 -5.61
C GLY A 47 -8.26 16.00 -4.46
N MET A 48 -8.82 16.02 -3.25
CA MET A 48 -8.13 16.49 -2.05
C MET A 48 -6.95 15.58 -1.68
N GLN A 49 -7.15 14.26 -1.74
CA GLN A 49 -6.12 13.26 -1.43
C GLN A 49 -4.95 13.33 -2.43
N LEU A 50 -5.26 13.43 -3.73
CA LEU A 50 -4.28 13.55 -4.82
C LEU A 50 -3.53 14.88 -4.73
N ALA A 51 -4.21 15.99 -4.45
CA ALA A 51 -3.56 17.29 -4.28
C ALA A 51 -2.57 17.26 -3.10
N ARG A 52 -2.99 16.71 -1.94
CA ARG A 52 -2.10 16.56 -0.78
C ARG A 52 -0.88 15.71 -1.11
N PHE A 53 -1.09 14.56 -1.75
CA PHE A 53 -0.02 13.64 -2.10
C PHE A 53 0.96 14.23 -3.10
N THR A 54 0.46 14.80 -4.20
CA THR A 54 1.31 15.37 -5.25
C THR A 54 2.14 16.55 -4.75
N GLU A 55 1.59 17.38 -3.84
CA GLU A 55 2.39 18.43 -3.20
C GLU A 55 3.48 17.87 -2.27
N SER A 56 3.16 16.82 -1.49
CA SER A 56 4.16 16.13 -0.67
C SER A 56 5.29 15.55 -1.53
N VAL A 57 4.95 14.88 -2.65
CA VAL A 57 5.94 14.36 -3.61
C VAL A 57 6.78 15.48 -4.22
N ARG A 58 6.18 16.59 -4.68
CA ARG A 58 6.96 17.71 -5.24
C ARG A 58 7.92 18.30 -4.22
N ARG A 59 7.51 18.42 -2.96
CA ARG A 59 8.39 18.89 -1.88
C ARG A 59 9.55 17.93 -1.66
N ALA A 60 9.27 16.64 -1.48
CA ALA A 60 10.29 15.63 -1.30
C ALA A 60 11.24 15.51 -2.49
N LEU A 61 10.75 15.74 -3.72
CA LEU A 61 11.57 15.77 -4.93
C LEU A 61 12.54 16.95 -4.94
N ARG A 62 12.07 18.16 -4.57
CA ARG A 62 12.93 19.36 -4.43
C ARG A 62 14.01 19.16 -3.37
N ASP A 63 13.63 18.55 -2.25
CA ASP A 63 14.51 18.31 -1.11
C ASP A 63 15.41 17.07 -1.32
N ARG A 64 15.21 16.31 -2.41
CA ARG A 64 15.92 15.07 -2.77
C ARG A 64 15.80 13.98 -1.70
N THR A 65 14.63 13.84 -1.10
CA THR A 65 14.36 12.89 0.00
C THR A 65 13.48 11.71 -0.42
N ILE A 66 13.08 11.62 -1.69
CA ILE A 66 12.29 10.47 -2.17
C ILE A 66 13.19 9.23 -2.28
N GLU A 67 12.93 8.24 -1.43
CA GLU A 67 13.51 6.90 -1.56
C GLU A 67 12.73 6.05 -2.57
N CYS A 68 11.41 5.98 -2.40
CA CYS A 68 10.50 5.18 -3.23
C CYS A 68 9.06 5.64 -2.99
N ILE A 69 8.25 5.65 -4.06
CA ILE A 69 6.80 5.81 -3.99
C ILE A 69 6.18 4.44 -4.28
N VAL A 70 5.38 3.92 -3.35
CA VAL A 70 4.68 2.65 -3.56
C VAL A 70 3.23 2.91 -3.95
N VAL A 71 2.83 2.43 -5.13
CA VAL A 71 1.44 2.43 -5.59
C VAL A 71 0.85 1.04 -5.40
N ARG A 72 -0.05 0.91 -4.43
CA ARG A 72 -0.83 -0.31 -4.19
C ARG A 72 -2.23 -0.17 -4.75
N SER A 73 -2.66 -1.17 -5.51
CA SER A 73 -3.98 -1.24 -6.12
C SER A 73 -4.63 -2.58 -5.86
N GLY A 74 -5.96 -2.59 -5.77
CA GLY A 74 -6.78 -3.78 -5.62
C GLY A 74 -8.25 -3.54 -5.99
N ALA A 75 -9.03 -4.61 -5.96
CA ALA A 75 -10.45 -4.65 -6.22
C ALA A 75 -11.18 -5.37 -5.07
N SER A 76 -12.50 -5.17 -4.98
CA SER A 76 -13.37 -6.01 -4.17
C SER A 76 -13.38 -7.45 -4.71
N PRO A 77 -13.77 -8.45 -3.90
CA PRO A 77 -13.87 -9.84 -4.35
C PRO A 77 -15.02 -10.10 -5.33
N ASP A 78 -15.74 -9.07 -5.77
CA ASP A 78 -16.88 -9.23 -6.66
C ASP A 78 -16.43 -9.66 -8.05
N GLY A 79 -17.14 -10.63 -8.63
CA GLY A 79 -16.87 -11.14 -9.98
C GLY A 79 -15.69 -12.11 -10.05
N ALA A 80 -15.15 -12.28 -11.26
CA ALA A 80 -14.10 -13.27 -11.51
C ALA A 80 -12.71 -12.77 -11.07
N ASN A 81 -11.91 -13.65 -10.44
CA ASN A 81 -10.53 -13.36 -10.01
C ASN A 81 -9.69 -12.72 -11.13
N ARG A 82 -9.76 -13.28 -12.35
CA ARG A 82 -9.00 -12.75 -13.49
C ARG A 82 -9.42 -11.33 -13.89
N ALA A 83 -10.69 -10.98 -13.71
CA ALA A 83 -11.17 -9.62 -13.95
C ALA A 83 -10.63 -8.64 -12.89
N ASN A 84 -10.57 -9.08 -11.63
CA ASN A 84 -10.04 -8.28 -10.52
C ASN A 84 -8.53 -8.06 -10.61
N GLU A 85 -7.76 -9.08 -11.02
CA GLU A 85 -6.33 -8.94 -11.37
C GLU A 85 -6.12 -7.83 -12.40
N LEU A 86 -6.79 -7.94 -13.56
CA LEU A 86 -6.64 -6.99 -14.66
C LEU A 86 -7.12 -5.57 -14.27
N LEU A 87 -8.19 -5.48 -13.48
CA LEU A 87 -8.71 -4.21 -13.00
C LEU A 87 -7.71 -3.54 -12.05
N SER A 88 -7.17 -4.30 -11.10
CA SER A 88 -6.15 -3.83 -10.16
C SER A 88 -4.90 -3.33 -10.89
N GLU A 89 -4.41 -4.10 -11.87
CA GLU A 89 -3.27 -3.72 -12.71
C GLU A 89 -3.50 -2.38 -13.43
N ARG A 90 -4.63 -2.26 -14.12
CA ARG A 90 -4.98 -1.06 -14.88
C ARG A 90 -5.15 0.18 -14.00
N ARG A 91 -5.67 0.00 -12.78
CA ARG A 91 -5.77 1.07 -11.80
C ARG A 91 -4.40 1.53 -11.33
N ALA A 92 -3.49 0.59 -11.05
CA ALA A 92 -2.11 0.91 -10.69
C ALA A 92 -1.45 1.71 -11.82
N ASP A 93 -1.56 1.26 -13.08
CA ASP A 93 -1.01 1.96 -14.25
C ASP A 93 -1.58 3.37 -14.40
N SER A 94 -2.90 3.51 -14.24
CA SER A 94 -3.56 4.81 -14.31
C SER A 94 -3.09 5.76 -13.21
N LEU A 95 -2.85 5.27 -12.00
CA LEU A 95 -2.41 6.09 -10.87
C LEU A 95 -0.93 6.46 -10.99
N VAL A 96 -0.06 5.52 -11.37
CA VAL A 96 1.34 5.81 -11.70
C VAL A 96 1.43 6.91 -12.76
N SER A 97 0.67 6.76 -13.85
CA SER A 97 0.63 7.75 -14.92
C SER A 97 0.12 9.11 -14.44
N TYR A 98 -0.85 9.14 -13.53
CA TYR A 98 -1.32 10.38 -12.90
C TYR A 98 -0.20 11.03 -12.07
N ILE A 99 0.47 10.27 -11.20
CA ILE A 99 1.53 10.80 -10.32
C ILE A 99 2.67 11.39 -11.14
N VAL A 100 3.20 10.66 -12.13
CA VAL A 100 4.29 11.11 -12.99
C VAL A 100 3.93 12.43 -13.68
N ARG A 101 2.74 12.52 -14.29
CA ARG A 101 2.28 13.74 -14.99
C ARG A 101 2.13 14.96 -14.09
N HIS A 102 1.88 14.77 -12.80
CA HIS A 102 1.57 15.87 -11.89
C HIS A 102 2.72 16.22 -10.94
N THR A 103 3.82 15.47 -10.90
CA THR A 103 4.88 15.68 -9.90
C THR A 103 6.30 15.70 -10.47
N ASP A 104 6.47 15.37 -11.75
CA ASP A 104 7.77 15.21 -12.42
C ASP A 104 8.70 14.15 -11.78
N VAL A 105 8.18 13.32 -10.87
CA VAL A 105 8.93 12.21 -10.32
C VAL A 105 9.21 11.17 -11.41
N PRO A 106 10.45 10.68 -11.55
CA PRO A 106 10.74 9.65 -12.53
C PRO A 106 10.03 8.34 -12.17
N ALA A 107 9.47 7.67 -13.18
CA ALA A 107 8.76 6.41 -13.00
C ALA A 107 9.62 5.31 -12.35
N SER A 108 10.96 5.39 -12.48
CA SER A 108 11.90 4.46 -11.85
C SER A 108 11.90 4.52 -10.31
N LEU A 109 11.39 5.59 -9.70
CA LEU A 109 11.22 5.70 -8.25
C LEU A 109 9.86 5.21 -7.76
N ILE A 110 9.02 4.70 -8.66
CA ILE A 110 7.67 4.22 -8.33
C ILE A 110 7.66 2.70 -8.39
N ASP A 111 7.41 2.06 -7.24
CA ASP A 111 7.13 0.64 -7.15
C ASP A 111 5.62 0.39 -7.29
N ARG A 112 5.25 -0.46 -8.23
CA ARG A 112 3.86 -0.73 -8.62
C ARG A 112 3.45 -2.10 -8.13
N GLN A 113 2.42 -2.14 -7.28
CA GLN A 113 1.90 -3.36 -6.68
C GLN A 113 0.40 -3.50 -6.98
N ALA A 114 0.03 -4.51 -7.76
CA ALA A 114 -1.36 -4.84 -8.07
C ALA A 114 -1.73 -6.15 -7.38
N ALA A 115 -2.63 -6.09 -6.40
CA ALA A 115 -3.01 -7.25 -5.58
C ALA A 115 -4.10 -8.12 -6.22
N GLY A 116 -4.78 -7.63 -7.27
CA GLY A 116 -6.01 -8.25 -7.74
C GLY A 116 -7.13 -7.99 -6.74
N ILE A 117 -7.53 -9.01 -5.98
CA ILE A 117 -8.46 -8.83 -4.86
C ILE A 117 -7.66 -8.34 -3.64
N ALA A 118 -8.13 -7.25 -3.01
CA ALA A 118 -7.47 -6.67 -1.84
C ALA A 118 -7.82 -7.45 -0.55
N TRP A 119 -7.36 -8.69 -0.44
CA TRP A 119 -7.68 -9.57 0.69
C TRP A 119 -7.24 -8.99 2.05
N ASP A 120 -6.06 -8.36 2.12
CA ASP A 120 -5.58 -7.74 3.37
C ASP A 120 -6.48 -6.59 3.83
N GLU A 121 -6.92 -5.75 2.90
CA GLU A 121 -7.85 -4.64 3.19
C GLU A 121 -9.23 -5.17 3.59
N LEU A 122 -9.72 -6.24 2.93
CA LEU A 122 -10.96 -6.88 3.32
C LEU A 122 -10.87 -7.46 4.74
N ARG A 123 -9.79 -8.19 5.06
CA ARG A 123 -9.54 -8.75 6.39
C ARG A 123 -9.50 -7.64 7.45
N ALA A 124 -8.84 -6.52 7.15
CA ALA A 124 -8.82 -5.35 8.03
C ALA A 124 -10.22 -4.73 8.23
N GLN A 125 -11.03 -4.64 7.18
CA GLN A 125 -12.41 -4.14 7.27
C GLN A 125 -13.31 -5.07 8.10
N VAL A 126 -13.18 -6.39 7.92
CA VAL A 126 -13.90 -7.38 8.74
C VAL A 126 -13.49 -7.25 10.20
N ALA A 127 -12.19 -7.18 10.49
CA ALA A 127 -11.68 -7.02 11.85
C ALA A 127 -12.17 -5.73 12.54
N ALA A 128 -12.32 -4.64 11.78
CA ALA A 128 -12.85 -3.37 12.30
C ALA A 128 -14.39 -3.33 12.38
N SER A 129 -15.09 -4.34 11.86
CA SER A 129 -16.55 -4.36 11.78
C SER A 129 -17.21 -5.01 12.99
N GLY A 130 -18.49 -4.67 13.21
CA GLY A 130 -19.37 -5.35 14.15
C GLY A 130 -20.23 -6.45 13.50
N MET A 131 -19.79 -7.04 12.39
CA MET A 131 -20.62 -8.00 11.65
C MET A 131 -20.79 -9.32 12.44
N PRO A 132 -21.93 -10.00 12.28
CA PRO A 132 -22.08 -11.37 12.78
C PRO A 132 -21.01 -12.29 12.18
N TYR A 133 -20.60 -13.29 12.96
CA TYR A 133 -19.60 -14.29 12.56
C TYR A 133 -18.22 -13.69 12.18
N ARG A 134 -17.86 -12.53 12.73
CA ARG A 134 -16.59 -11.85 12.45
C ARG A 134 -15.39 -12.76 12.72
N ASP A 135 -15.36 -13.40 13.87
CA ASP A 135 -14.19 -14.18 14.30
C ASP A 135 -14.01 -15.43 13.43
N GLU A 136 -15.13 -16.06 13.04
CA GLU A 136 -15.14 -17.20 12.10
C GLU A 136 -14.64 -16.80 10.70
N VAL A 137 -15.00 -15.61 10.20
CA VAL A 137 -14.51 -15.11 8.91
C VAL A 137 -13.02 -14.74 8.96
N LEU A 138 -12.49 -14.39 10.13
CA LEU A 138 -11.07 -14.04 10.29
C LEU A 138 -10.16 -15.26 10.53
N ASP A 139 -10.72 -16.42 10.87
CA ASP A 139 -9.99 -17.68 11.12
C ASP A 139 -9.72 -18.50 9.84
N VAL A 140 -10.14 -17.98 8.67
CA VAL A 140 -9.94 -18.61 7.35
C VAL A 140 -8.61 -18.22 6.71
#